data_AF-A0A6G1SAR5-F1
#
_entry.id   AF-A0A6G1SAR5-F1
#
_cell.length_a   1.000
_cell.length_b   1.000
_cell.length_c   1.000
_cell.angle_alpha   90.00
_cell.angle_beta   90.00
_cell.angle_gamma   90.00
#
_symmetry.space_group_name_H-M   'P 1'
#
loop_
_entity.id
_entity.type
_entity.pdbx_description
1 polymer ?
#
loop_
_entity_poly.entity_id
_entity_poly.type
_entity_poly.pdbx_seq_one_letter_code
_entity_poly.pdbx_strand_id
1 'polypeptide(L)'
;FYPNGGRVQVGCNSVILSALSDIIYGKWQSLCNHRRALNFFMDSFEFSKCRFRSFNCDSYESYLRGECFDCGQNNEKCSYMGYLANYSNGRGKMYLTTHEEAPFCANQF
;
A
#
# COMPACT_ATOMS: atom_id res chain seq x y z
N PHE A 1 -0.34 -7.61 -1.45
CA PHE A 1 -0.72 -6.18 -1.48
C PHE A 1 0.49 -5.37 -1.87
N TYR A 2 0.29 -4.33 -2.67
CA TYR A 2 1.34 -3.50 -3.26
C TYR A 2 0.96 -2.01 -3.09
N PRO A 3 1.01 -1.47 -1.86
CA PRO A 3 0.76 -0.06 -1.62
C PRO A 3 1.77 0.79 -2.40
N ASN A 4 1.27 1.79 -3.13
CA ASN A 4 2.08 2.66 -3.99
C ASN A 4 2.96 1.87 -4.99
N GLY A 5 2.42 0.78 -5.54
CA GLY A 5 3.14 -0.11 -6.46
C GLY A 5 4.16 -1.05 -5.79
N GLY A 6 4.31 -0.99 -4.46
CA GLY A 6 5.11 -1.91 -3.66
C GLY A 6 6.62 -1.70 -3.71
N ARG A 7 7.09 -0.54 -4.20
CA ARG A 7 8.53 -0.21 -4.28
C ARG A 7 8.93 0.96 -3.40
N VAL A 8 8.37 2.14 -3.68
CA VAL A 8 8.68 3.38 -2.96
C VAL A 8 7.39 3.89 -2.32
N GLN A 9 7.41 4.02 -1.00
CA GLN A 9 6.27 4.49 -0.23
C GLN A 9 6.31 6.02 -0.11
N VAL A 10 5.14 6.65 -0.04
CA VAL A 10 5.05 8.11 0.07
C VAL A 10 5.78 8.59 1.34
N GLY A 11 6.57 9.65 1.22
CA GLY A 11 7.44 10.17 2.27
C GLY A 11 8.76 9.42 2.48
N CYS A 12 9.06 8.39 1.68
CA CYS A 12 10.37 7.73 1.69
C CYS A 12 11.17 8.09 0.43
N ASN A 13 12.50 8.07 0.55
CA ASN A 13 13.38 8.26 -0.60
C ASN A 13 13.30 7.08 -1.57
N SER A 14 13.68 7.33 -2.83
CA SER A 14 13.83 6.27 -3.83
C SER A 14 14.82 5.20 -3.36
N VAL A 15 14.68 3.97 -3.86
CA VAL A 15 15.51 2.84 -3.42
C VAL A 15 17.00 3.10 -3.69
N ILE A 16 17.34 3.70 -4.84
CA ILE A 16 18.73 4.01 -5.21
C ILE A 16 19.30 5.10 -4.29
N LEU A 17 18.55 6.19 -4.07
CA LEU A 17 19.00 7.26 -3.17
C LEU A 17 19.13 6.76 -1.74
N SER A 18 18.20 5.91 -1.31
CA SER A 18 18.22 5.25 -0.01
C SER A 18 19.46 4.35 0.16
N ALA A 19 19.80 3.55 -0.85
CA ALA A 19 20.99 2.70 -0.79
C ALA A 19 22.28 3.54 -0.73
N LEU A 20 22.37 4.60 -1.54
CA LEU A 20 23.51 5.52 -1.51
C LEU A 20 23.62 6.23 -0.16
N SER A 21 22.51 6.71 0.41
CA SER A 21 22.51 7.38 1.70
C SER A 21 22.86 6.44 2.86
N ASP A 22 22.50 5.17 2.76
CA ASP A 22 22.80 4.18 3.77
C ASP A 22 24.29 3.85 3.77
N ILE A 23 24.89 3.71 2.59
CA ILE A 23 26.33 3.44 2.42
C ILE A 23 27.17 4.66 2.79
N ILE A 24 26.83 5.85 2.29
CA ILE A 24 27.67 7.05 2.42
C ILE A 24 27.48 7.74 3.77
N TYR A 25 26.24 7.81 4.26
CA TYR A 25 25.89 8.61 5.43
C TYR A 25 25.34 7.79 6.60
N GLY A 26 25.17 6.46 6.45
CA GLY A 26 24.59 5.63 7.50
C GLY A 26 23.16 6.03 7.88
N LYS A 27 22.40 6.62 6.94
CA LYS A 27 21.08 7.24 7.23
C LYS A 27 19.91 6.26 7.31
N TRP A 28 20.13 4.98 7.00
CA TRP A 28 19.12 3.90 7.05
C TRP A 28 17.78 4.25 6.37
N GLN A 29 17.81 5.05 5.30
CA GLN A 29 16.65 5.45 4.53
C GLN A 29 16.01 4.27 3.78
N SER A 30 16.75 3.19 3.49
CA SER A 30 16.13 1.96 2.97
C SER A 30 15.14 1.35 3.97
N LEU A 31 15.37 1.54 5.28
CA LEU A 31 14.46 1.10 6.33
C LEU A 31 13.15 1.88 6.34
N CYS A 32 13.08 3.09 5.76
CA CYS A 32 11.82 3.84 5.65
C CYS A 32 10.78 3.02 4.88
N ASN A 33 11.12 2.61 3.65
CA ASN A 33 10.24 1.83 2.80
C ASN A 33 9.90 0.48 3.44
N HIS A 34 10.86 -0.16 4.12
CA HIS A 34 10.65 -1.44 4.78
C HIS A 34 9.69 -1.33 5.98
N ARG A 35 9.89 -0.33 6.86
CA ARG A 35 9.07 -0.13 8.07
C ARG A 35 7.63 0.25 7.77
N ARG A 36 7.35 0.82 6.60
CA ARG A 36 5.98 1.15 6.17
C ARG A 36 5.04 -0.06 6.18
N ALA A 37 5.54 -1.26 5.90
CA ALA A 37 4.72 -2.48 5.99
C ALA A 37 4.13 -2.67 7.39
N LEU A 38 4.94 -2.49 8.44
CA LEU A 38 4.48 -2.57 9.82
C LEU A 38 3.53 -1.41 10.16
N ASN A 39 3.88 -0.18 9.77
CA ASN A 39 3.04 0.99 10.03
C ASN A 39 1.64 0.84 9.42
N PHE A 40 1.53 0.39 8.17
CA PHE A 40 0.23 0.14 7.54
C PHE A 40 -0.54 -0.98 8.22
N PHE A 41 0.14 -2.03 8.68
CA PHE A 41 -0.52 -3.10 9.43
C PHE A 41 -1.08 -2.57 10.76
N MET A 42 -0.32 -1.74 11.49
CA MET A 42 -0.77 -1.12 12.74
C MET A 42 -1.96 -0.17 12.51
N ASP A 43 -1.90 0.70 11.49
CA ASP A 43 -3.02 1.59 11.16
C ASP A 43 -4.28 0.82 10.75
N SER A 44 -4.13 -0.41 10.25
CA SER A 44 -5.27 -1.21 9.80
C SER A 44 -6.17 -1.71 10.94
N PHE A 45 -5.75 -1.60 12.21
CA PHE A 45 -6.58 -1.95 13.37
C PHE A 45 -7.68 -0.91 13.66
N GLU A 46 -7.50 0.35 13.26
CA GLU A 46 -8.47 1.44 13.51
C GLU A 46 -9.55 1.52 12.41
N PHE A 47 -10.38 0.49 12.27
CA PHE A 47 -11.33 0.32 11.15
C PHE A 47 -12.32 1.48 10.92
N SER A 48 -12.59 2.27 11.96
CA SER A 48 -13.49 3.43 11.90
C SER A 48 -12.83 4.66 11.27
N LYS A 49 -11.49 4.76 11.34
CA LYS A 49 -10.72 5.86 10.77
C LYS A 49 -10.05 5.51 9.46
N CYS A 50 -9.60 4.25 9.34
CA CYS A 50 -8.73 3.87 8.25
C CYS A 50 -9.01 2.45 7.74
N ARG A 51 -9.32 2.34 6.45
CA ARG A 51 -9.43 1.06 5.76
C ARG A 51 -8.61 1.11 4.49
N PHE A 52 -7.59 0.27 4.43
CA PHE A 52 -6.74 0.13 3.25
C PHE A 52 -7.44 -0.68 2.15
N ARG A 53 -8.50 -0.11 1.57
CA ARG A 53 -9.17 -0.72 0.42
C ARG A 53 -8.16 -0.86 -0.72
N SER A 54 -8.16 -2.03 -1.33
CA SER A 54 -7.23 -2.42 -2.36
C SER A 54 -7.94 -3.22 -3.44
N PHE A 55 -7.44 -3.07 -4.66
CA PHE A 55 -8.10 -3.54 -5.86
C PHE A 55 -7.20 -4.53 -6.60
N ASN A 56 -7.79 -5.65 -7.03
CA ASN A 56 -7.10 -6.60 -7.88
C ASN A 56 -6.86 -5.96 -9.24
N CYS A 57 -5.62 -5.98 -9.70
CA CYS A 57 -5.26 -5.42 -10.99
C CYS A 57 -4.04 -6.16 -11.56
N ASP A 58 -3.88 -6.12 -12.88
CA ASP A 58 -2.75 -6.78 -13.54
C ASP A 58 -1.43 -6.05 -13.30
N SER A 59 -1.47 -4.72 -13.20
CA SER A 59 -0.31 -3.86 -13.00
C SER A 59 -0.67 -2.65 -12.14
N TYR A 60 0.35 -1.98 -11.60
CA TYR A 60 0.14 -0.73 -10.87
C TYR A 60 -0.25 0.40 -11.83
N GLU A 61 0.25 0.36 -13.06
CA GLU A 61 -0.03 1.31 -14.13
C GLU A 61 -1.51 1.25 -14.55
N SER A 62 -2.09 0.05 -14.70
CA SER A 62 -3.54 -0.13 -14.92
C SER A 62 -4.36 0.39 -13.75
N TYR A 63 -3.90 0.16 -12.52
CA TYR A 63 -4.54 0.69 -11.32
C TYR A 63 -4.53 2.23 -11.33
N LEU A 64 -3.40 2.87 -11.69
CA LEU A 64 -3.29 4.33 -11.79
C LEU A 64 -4.17 4.93 -12.90
N ARG A 65 -4.46 4.16 -13.95
CA ARG A 65 -5.41 4.53 -15.01
C ARG A 65 -6.88 4.34 -14.61
N GLY A 66 -7.16 3.83 -13.41
CA GLY A 66 -8.52 3.61 -12.90
C GLY A 66 -9.22 2.39 -13.50
N GLU A 67 -8.48 1.49 -14.15
CA GLU A 67 -9.05 0.35 -14.91
C GLU A 67 -9.61 -0.76 -14.01
N CYS A 68 -9.35 -0.70 -12.70
CA CYS A 68 -9.53 -1.81 -11.77
C CYS A 68 -10.42 -1.47 -10.55
N PHE A 69 -11.16 -0.37 -10.58
CA PHE A 69 -11.99 0.07 -9.43
C PHE A 69 -13.35 -0.66 -9.29
N ASP A 70 -13.63 -1.62 -10.16
CA ASP A 70 -14.74 -2.55 -9.99
C ASP A 70 -14.37 -3.68 -9.01
N CYS A 71 -15.17 -3.85 -7.94
CA CYS A 71 -14.97 -4.90 -6.95
C CYS A 71 -15.59 -6.25 -7.33
N GLY A 72 -16.37 -6.32 -8.42
CA GLY A 72 -17.06 -7.52 -8.85
C GLY A 72 -18.24 -7.94 -7.96
N GLN A 73 -18.81 -9.11 -8.24
CA GLN A 73 -19.92 -9.69 -7.46
C GLN A 73 -19.43 -10.32 -6.15
N ASN A 74 -19.87 -9.76 -5.02
CA ASN A 74 -19.46 -10.17 -3.67
C ASN A 74 -18.02 -9.77 -3.28
N ASN A 75 -17.48 -8.70 -3.88
CA ASN A 75 -16.16 -8.12 -3.56
C ASN A 75 -14.96 -9.06 -3.83
N GLU A 76 -15.06 -9.97 -4.78
CA GLU A 76 -14.02 -10.90 -5.21
C GLU A 76 -12.82 -10.24 -5.91
N LYS A 77 -12.94 -8.98 -6.35
CA LYS A 77 -11.80 -8.19 -6.87
C LYS A 77 -11.25 -7.17 -5.88
N CYS A 78 -11.82 -7.08 -4.68
CA CYS A 78 -11.40 -6.10 -3.67
C CYS A 78 -11.01 -6.76 -2.36
N SER A 79 -10.07 -6.14 -1.66
CA SER A 79 -9.65 -6.58 -0.34
C SER A 79 -9.27 -5.40 0.54
N TYR A 80 -9.34 -5.58 1.85
CA TYR A 80 -8.71 -4.65 2.79
C TYR A 80 -7.32 -5.17 3.15
N MET A 81 -6.28 -4.37 2.88
CA MET A 81 -4.92 -4.69 3.31
C MET A 81 -4.83 -4.59 4.85
N GLY A 82 -4.04 -5.47 5.45
CA GLY A 82 -3.80 -5.48 6.90
C GLY A 82 -4.70 -6.46 7.65
N TYR A 83 -5.16 -6.08 8.84
CA TYR A 83 -5.88 -6.95 9.77
C TYR A 83 -7.13 -7.61 9.15
N LEU A 84 -7.87 -6.88 8.31
CA LEU A 84 -9.09 -7.38 7.67
C LEU A 84 -8.84 -8.23 6.41
N ALA A 85 -7.59 -8.51 6.05
CA ALA A 85 -7.27 -9.28 4.85
C ALA A 85 -7.88 -10.69 4.87
N ASN A 86 -7.91 -11.34 6.03
CA ASN A 86 -8.49 -12.69 6.18
C ASN A 86 -10.01 -12.74 5.97
N TYR A 87 -10.70 -11.61 6.18
CA TYR A 87 -12.15 -11.48 5.98
C TYR A 87 -12.52 -10.96 4.59
N SER A 88 -11.52 -10.68 3.75
CA SER A 88 -11.72 -10.18 2.40
C SER A 88 -11.79 -11.33 1.40
N ASN A 89 -12.64 -11.19 0.38
CA ASN A 89 -12.79 -12.21 -0.68
C ASN A 89 -11.74 -12.06 -1.79
N GLY A 90 -11.26 -10.83 -2.04
CA GLY A 90 -10.29 -10.58 -3.08
C GLY A 90 -9.00 -11.39 -2.97
N ARG A 91 -8.52 -11.92 -4.09
CA ARG A 91 -7.24 -12.65 -4.20
C ARG A 91 -6.39 -12.09 -5.33
N GLY A 92 -5.10 -12.41 -5.34
CA GLY A 92 -4.14 -11.95 -6.36
C GLY A 92 -3.42 -10.65 -6.03
N LYS A 93 -2.92 -9.96 -7.06
CA LYS A 93 -2.16 -8.70 -6.91
C LYS A 93 -3.10 -7.55 -6.58
N MET A 94 -3.07 -7.14 -5.31
CA MET A 94 -3.87 -6.03 -4.79
C MET A 94 -3.07 -4.74 -4.75
N TYR A 95 -3.56 -3.69 -5.38
CA TYR A 95 -2.96 -2.35 -5.40
C TYR A 95 -3.82 -1.34 -4.65
N LEU A 96 -3.16 -0.33 -4.10
CA LEU A 96 -3.75 0.76 -3.34
C LEU A 96 -2.76 1.92 -3.25
N THR A 97 -3.25 3.11 -2.92
CA THR A 97 -2.43 4.28 -2.59
C THR A 97 -2.54 4.61 -1.10
N THR A 98 -1.50 5.24 -0.56
CA THR A 98 -1.44 5.68 0.83
C THR A 98 -0.97 7.13 0.90
N HIS A 99 -1.26 7.80 2.02
CA HIS A 99 -0.66 9.07 2.39
C HIS A 99 0.76 8.88 2.99
N GLU A 100 1.45 10.01 3.17
CA GLU A 100 2.75 10.10 3.82
C GLU A 100 2.67 9.91 5.34
N GLU A 101 1.60 10.39 5.97
CA GLU A 101 1.43 10.40 7.43
C GLU A 101 0.19 9.61 7.86
N ALA A 102 0.15 9.22 9.14
CA ALA A 102 -0.97 8.47 9.70
C ALA A 102 -2.20 9.39 9.87
N PRO A 103 -3.43 8.89 9.64
CA PRO A 103 -3.74 7.56 9.13
C PRO A 103 -3.34 7.40 7.65
N PHE A 104 -2.58 6.35 7.32
CA PHE A 104 -1.95 6.26 6.00
C PHE A 104 -2.92 5.92 4.86
N CYS A 105 -4.13 5.44 5.11
CA CYS A 105 -5.05 5.07 4.03
C CYS A 105 -5.49 6.30 3.22
N ALA A 106 -5.50 6.14 1.89
CA ALA A 106 -6.11 7.10 0.98
C ALA A 106 -7.48 6.61 0.52
N ASN A 107 -8.39 7.54 0.26
CA ASN A 107 -9.62 7.24 -0.48
C ASN A 107 -9.29 7.17 -1.98
N GLN A 108 -9.71 6.06 -2.60
CA GLN A 108 -9.48 5.78 -4.01
C GLN A 108 -10.86 5.83 -4.69
N PHE A 109 -11.05 6.82 -5.56
CA PHE A 109 -12.27 7.03 -6.35
C PHE A 109 -11.93 6.98 -7.83
#